data_AF-A0A352WQY8-F1
#
_entry.id   AF-A0A352WQY8-F1
#
_cell.length_a   1.000
_cell.length_b   1.000
_cell.length_c   1.000
_cell.angle_alpha   90.00
_cell.angle_beta   90.00
_cell.angle_gamma   90.00
#
_symmetry.space_group_name_H-M   'P 1'
#
loop_
_entity.id
_entity.type
_entity.pdbx_description
1 polymer ?
#
loop_
_entity_poly.entity_id
_entity_poly.type
_entity_poly.pdbx_seq_one_letter_code
_entity_poly.pdbx_strand_id
1 'polypeptide(L)'
;MPSSTVQSIGDRITYAWHEDALTIIIDQAIPRSQRLMLEGWFLAWLGVGGATAMEMAGATGSDRTFFLVFMAFWVFFAFRVLKVILWRRIGREMVRITAEGMSVKNAFNDLGRARFFIKGNIKKMEVVQRDPTKFMQNLDQSFWIMGGDSLQFTYLRGRFVLGKQLDNKSAAQLAKLIDKGLRKF
;
A
#
# COMPACT_ATOMS: atom_id res chain seq x y z
N MET A 1 7.10 30.65 -5.96
CA MET A 1 5.85 29.85 -5.87
C MET A 1 5.32 30.03 -4.47
N PRO A 2 4.08 30.50 -4.25
CA PRO A 2 3.58 30.70 -2.90
C PRO A 2 3.57 29.35 -2.19
N SER A 3 4.23 29.28 -1.04
CA SER A 3 4.39 28.05 -0.26
C SER A 3 3.02 27.60 0.22
N SER A 4 2.43 26.63 -0.47
CA SER A 4 1.23 25.95 0.00
C SER A 4 1.54 25.32 1.37
N THR A 5 0.88 25.80 2.43
CA THR A 5 1.09 25.29 3.78
C THR A 5 0.75 23.80 3.81
N VAL A 6 1.75 22.98 4.09
CA VAL A 6 1.56 21.52 4.24
C VAL A 6 0.82 21.27 5.54
N GLN A 7 -0.31 20.57 5.44
CA GLN A 7 -1.16 20.17 6.56
C GLN A 7 -1.16 18.64 6.70
N SER A 8 -1.36 18.14 7.91
CA SER A 8 -1.39 16.70 8.20
C SER A 8 -2.75 16.24 8.74
N ILE A 9 -3.10 14.99 8.45
CA ILE A 9 -4.23 14.26 9.03
C ILE A 9 -3.66 12.99 9.66
N GLY A 10 -3.65 12.95 10.99
CA GLY A 10 -2.95 11.89 11.73
C GLY A 10 -1.46 11.83 11.39
N ASP A 11 -0.89 10.64 11.50
CA ASP A 11 0.57 10.46 11.36
C ASP A 11 1.02 10.16 9.92
N ARG A 12 0.09 9.74 9.05
CA ARG A 12 0.42 9.17 7.73
C ARG A 12 -0.06 9.99 6.54
N ILE A 13 -0.98 10.93 6.73
CA ILE A 13 -1.58 11.70 5.63
C ILE A 13 -1.06 13.12 5.69
N THR A 14 -0.51 13.60 4.58
CA THR A 14 -0.12 14.99 4.39
C THR A 14 -0.79 15.53 3.14
N TYR A 15 -1.17 16.81 3.15
CA TYR A 15 -1.79 17.44 2.00
C TYR A 15 -1.42 18.92 1.87
N ALA A 16 -1.48 19.42 0.66
CA ALA A 16 -1.21 20.81 0.34
C ALA A 16 -2.19 21.30 -0.72
N TRP A 17 -2.76 22.48 -0.48
CA TRP A 17 -3.60 23.17 -1.46
C TRP A 17 -2.74 24.08 -2.32
N HIS A 18 -2.79 23.86 -3.63
CA HIS A 18 -2.23 24.73 -4.65
C HIS A 18 -3.35 25.55 -5.31
N GLU A 19 -2.97 26.48 -6.17
CA GLU A 19 -3.93 27.32 -6.92
C GLU A 19 -4.77 26.50 -7.90
N ASP A 20 -4.18 25.46 -8.49
CA ASP A 20 -4.74 24.61 -9.55
C ASP A 20 -5.04 23.17 -9.10
N ALA A 21 -4.53 22.78 -7.92
CA ALA A 21 -4.58 21.40 -7.48
C ALA A 21 -4.64 21.21 -5.96
N LEU A 22 -5.14 20.05 -5.52
CA LEU A 22 -4.94 19.51 -4.18
C LEU A 22 -4.03 18.29 -4.29
N THR A 23 -2.91 18.31 -3.58
CA THR A 23 -1.98 17.16 -3.48
C THR A 23 -2.13 16.53 -2.12
N ILE A 24 -2.29 15.21 -2.08
CA ILE A 24 -2.39 14.39 -0.87
C ILE A 24 -1.37 13.27 -0.98
N ILE A 25 -0.60 13.04 0.08
CA ILE A 25 0.38 11.97 0.19
C ILE A 25 0.03 11.13 1.42
N ILE A 26 -0.13 9.83 1.22
CA ILE A 26 -0.43 8.84 2.25
C ILE A 26 0.79 7.93 2.38
N ASP A 27 1.54 8.09 3.47
CA ASP A 27 2.69 7.26 3.81
C ASP A 27 2.23 5.85 4.21
N GLN A 28 2.99 4.83 3.82
CA GLN A 28 2.67 3.42 4.06
C GLN A 28 3.49 2.79 5.20
N ALA A 29 4.23 3.62 5.94
CA ALA A 29 4.97 3.24 7.12
C ALA A 29 4.05 2.62 8.18
N ILE A 30 4.57 1.55 8.76
CA ILE A 30 4.01 0.87 9.93
C ILE A 30 4.84 1.25 11.17
N PRO A 31 4.27 1.09 12.38
CA PRO A 31 5.01 1.32 13.62
C PRO A 31 6.36 0.61 13.64
N ARG A 32 7.37 1.27 14.25
CA ARG A 32 8.75 0.78 14.26
C ARG A 32 8.88 -0.64 14.83
N SER A 33 8.10 -0.98 15.84
CA SER A 33 8.06 -2.34 16.43
C SER A 33 7.57 -3.38 15.43
N GLN A 34 6.44 -3.13 14.76
CA GLN A 34 5.90 -4.01 13.73
C GLN A 34 6.86 -4.16 12.55
N ARG A 35 7.53 -3.06 12.16
CA ARG A 35 8.56 -3.08 11.12
C ARG A 35 9.75 -3.96 11.50
N LEU A 36 10.32 -3.78 12.69
CA LEU A 36 11.44 -4.59 13.17
C LEU A 36 11.06 -6.06 13.29
N MET A 37 9.85 -6.36 13.75
CA MET A 37 9.34 -7.73 13.81
C MET A 37 9.22 -8.37 12.42
N LEU A 38 8.66 -7.64 11.43
CA LEU A 38 8.56 -8.12 10.06
C LEU A 38 9.94 -8.40 9.44
N GLU A 39 10.87 -7.47 9.63
CA GLU A 39 12.23 -7.58 9.08
C GLU A 39 13.04 -8.67 9.77
N GLY A 40 12.95 -8.78 11.09
CA GLY A 40 13.61 -9.84 11.86
C GLY A 40 13.07 -11.22 11.50
N TRP A 41 11.76 -11.36 11.37
CA TRP A 41 11.12 -12.60 10.90
C TRP A 41 11.59 -12.96 9.48
N PHE A 42 11.67 -11.98 8.58
CA PHE A 42 12.15 -12.20 7.22
C PHE A 42 13.64 -12.58 7.17
N LEU A 43 14.48 -11.99 8.03
CA LEU A 43 15.89 -12.39 8.15
C LEU A 43 16.03 -13.84 8.63
N ALA A 44 15.24 -14.26 9.63
CA ALA A 44 15.22 -15.65 10.06
C ALA A 44 14.77 -16.59 8.93
N TRP A 45 13.75 -16.20 8.16
CA TRP A 45 13.28 -16.92 6.99
C TRP A 45 14.38 -17.08 5.91
N LEU A 46 15.13 -16.00 5.64
CA LEU A 46 16.28 -16.05 4.74
C LEU A 46 17.40 -16.95 5.27
N GLY A 47 17.64 -16.96 6.59
CA GLY A 47 18.60 -17.86 7.22
C GLY A 47 18.27 -19.33 6.99
N VAL A 48 17.00 -19.72 7.19
CA VAL A 48 16.52 -21.09 6.90
C VAL A 48 16.63 -21.42 5.42
N GLY A 49 16.28 -20.47 4.54
CA GLY A 49 16.45 -20.65 3.10
C GLY A 49 17.90 -20.83 2.68
N GLY A 50 18.83 -20.08 3.31
CA GLY A 50 20.27 -20.19 3.11
C GLY A 50 20.82 -21.54 3.56
N ALA A 51 20.41 -22.01 4.75
CA ALA A 51 20.75 -23.35 5.23
C ALA A 51 20.25 -24.44 4.28
N THR A 52 19.00 -24.33 3.82
CA THR A 52 18.43 -25.28 2.85
C THR A 52 19.18 -25.27 1.51
N ALA A 53 19.63 -24.10 1.05
CA ALA A 53 20.43 -23.98 -0.17
C ALA A 53 21.82 -24.63 -0.03
N MET A 54 22.42 -24.60 1.17
CA MET A 54 23.68 -25.32 1.44
C MET A 54 23.48 -26.83 1.40
N GLU A 55 22.42 -27.35 2.02
CA GLU A 55 22.07 -28.78 1.95
C GLU A 55 21.81 -29.24 0.51
N MET A 56 21.12 -28.41 -0.29
CA MET A 56 20.88 -28.67 -1.71
C MET A 56 22.19 -28.80 -2.51
N ALA A 57 23.25 -28.08 -2.15
CA ALA A 57 24.52 -28.15 -2.86
C ALA A 57 25.20 -29.52 -2.73
N GLY A 58 25.01 -30.20 -1.59
CA GLY A 58 25.48 -31.57 -1.34
C GLY A 58 24.54 -32.67 -1.82
N ALA A 59 23.27 -32.34 -2.12
CA ALA A 59 22.28 -33.31 -2.57
C ALA A 59 22.56 -33.82 -4.01
N THR A 60 22.24 -35.09 -4.26
CA THR A 60 22.33 -35.73 -5.59
C THR A 60 21.03 -36.44 -5.96
N GLY A 61 20.85 -36.78 -7.24
CA GLY A 61 19.68 -37.53 -7.71
C GLY A 61 18.32 -36.83 -7.46
N SER A 62 17.36 -37.60 -6.95
CA SER A 62 15.99 -37.14 -6.66
C SER A 62 15.93 -36.01 -5.65
N ASP A 63 16.80 -36.03 -4.65
CA ASP A 63 16.77 -35.10 -3.52
C ASP A 63 17.12 -33.68 -3.98
N ARG A 64 18.08 -33.57 -4.92
CA ARG A 64 18.42 -32.30 -5.55
C ARG A 64 17.25 -31.72 -6.34
N THR A 65 16.47 -32.56 -7.02
CA THR A 65 15.28 -32.12 -7.76
C THR A 65 14.21 -31.58 -6.82
N PHE A 66 13.98 -32.27 -5.69
CA PHE A 66 13.09 -31.79 -4.64
C PHE A 66 13.52 -30.41 -4.11
N PHE A 67 14.80 -30.26 -3.72
CA PHE A 67 15.31 -28.99 -3.20
C PHE A 67 15.21 -27.85 -4.22
N LEU A 68 15.44 -28.12 -5.52
CA LEU A 68 15.31 -27.10 -6.57
C LEU A 68 13.88 -26.56 -6.65
N VAL A 69 12.88 -27.45 -6.66
CA VAL A 69 11.46 -27.05 -6.70
C VAL A 69 11.11 -26.30 -5.42
N PHE A 70 11.50 -26.84 -4.26
CA PHE A 70 11.28 -26.19 -2.97
C PHE A 70 11.87 -24.78 -2.93
N MET A 71 13.13 -24.62 -3.35
CA MET A 71 13.83 -23.34 -3.36
C MET A 71 13.21 -22.35 -4.35
N ALA A 72 12.69 -22.81 -5.49
CA ALA A 72 11.97 -21.95 -6.42
C ALA A 72 10.74 -21.31 -5.75
N PHE A 73 9.94 -22.11 -5.03
CA PHE A 73 8.81 -21.58 -4.25
C PHE A 73 9.28 -20.70 -3.09
N TRP A 74 10.34 -21.11 -2.38
CA TRP A 74 10.88 -20.35 -1.26
C TRP A 74 11.33 -18.95 -1.68
N VAL A 75 12.09 -18.85 -2.77
CA VAL A 75 12.57 -17.57 -3.33
C VAL A 75 11.41 -16.74 -3.88
N PHE A 76 10.41 -17.37 -4.52
CA PHE A 76 9.20 -16.67 -4.96
C PHE A 76 8.50 -15.98 -3.78
N PHE A 77 8.27 -16.68 -2.67
CA PHE A 77 7.67 -16.09 -1.47
C PHE A 77 8.59 -15.06 -0.80
N ALA A 78 9.91 -15.29 -0.79
CA ALA A 78 10.85 -14.31 -0.26
C ALA A 78 10.79 -12.99 -1.03
N PHE A 79 10.70 -13.04 -2.37
CA PHE A 79 10.50 -11.85 -3.20
C PHE A 79 9.16 -11.14 -2.91
N ARG A 80 8.08 -11.90 -2.70
CA ARG A 80 6.77 -11.36 -2.32
C ARG A 80 6.83 -10.60 -1.00
N VAL A 81 7.49 -11.16 0.02
CA VAL A 81 7.67 -10.51 1.34
C VAL A 81 8.59 -9.30 1.24
N LEU A 82 9.71 -9.41 0.50
CA LEU A 82 10.62 -8.29 0.29
C LEU A 82 9.89 -7.08 -0.33
N LYS A 83 9.01 -7.33 -1.31
CA LYS A 83 8.17 -6.27 -1.90
C LYS A 83 7.28 -5.59 -0.85
N VAL A 84 6.71 -6.34 0.10
CA VAL A 84 5.94 -5.77 1.21
C VAL A 84 6.85 -4.92 2.11
N ILE A 85 8.01 -5.41 2.52
CA ILE A 85 8.96 -4.66 3.36
C ILE A 85 9.36 -3.35 2.69
N LEU A 86 9.67 -3.38 1.38
CA LEU A 86 9.96 -2.18 0.60
C LEU A 86 8.76 -1.22 0.58
N TRP A 87 7.55 -1.73 0.36
CA TRP A 87 6.33 -0.91 0.42
C TRP A 87 6.14 -0.24 1.79
N ARG A 88 6.42 -0.96 2.88
CA ARG A 88 6.33 -0.42 4.25
C ARG A 88 7.44 0.57 4.60
N ARG A 89 8.56 0.58 3.86
CA ARG A 89 9.68 1.50 4.11
C ARG A 89 9.59 2.77 3.27
N ILE A 90 9.23 2.65 1.99
CA ILE A 90 9.32 3.74 1.02
C ILE A 90 8.03 3.94 0.20
N GLY A 91 7.01 3.11 0.43
CA GLY A 91 5.75 3.18 -0.29
C GLY A 91 4.94 4.41 0.09
N ARG A 92 4.42 5.09 -0.92
CA ARG A 92 3.53 6.25 -0.76
C ARG A 92 2.38 6.14 -1.75
N GLU A 93 1.18 6.46 -1.31
CA GLU A 93 0.04 6.67 -2.19
C GLU A 93 -0.14 8.17 -2.39
N MET A 94 0.03 8.65 -3.61
CA MET A 94 -0.12 10.05 -3.97
C MET A 94 -1.45 10.24 -4.70
N VAL A 95 -2.27 11.16 -4.20
CA VAL A 95 -3.52 11.56 -4.82
C VAL A 95 -3.41 13.03 -5.20
N ARG A 96 -3.56 13.35 -6.48
CA ARG A 96 -3.60 14.74 -6.97
C ARG A 96 -4.95 15.00 -7.62
N ILE A 97 -5.64 16.03 -7.16
CA ILE A 97 -6.94 16.46 -7.68
C ILE A 97 -6.77 17.80 -8.37
N THR A 98 -7.27 17.90 -9.58
CA THR A 98 -7.21 19.09 -10.47
C THR A 98 -8.60 19.32 -11.08
N ALA A 99 -8.78 20.40 -11.83
CA ALA A 99 -10.04 20.68 -12.52
C ALA A 99 -10.43 19.57 -13.52
N GLU A 100 -9.45 18.93 -14.15
CA GLU A 100 -9.68 17.84 -15.13
C GLU A 100 -10.11 16.52 -14.46
N GLY A 101 -9.61 16.28 -13.25
CA GLY A 101 -9.81 14.99 -12.58
C GLY A 101 -8.85 14.71 -11.44
N MET A 102 -8.88 13.46 -11.00
CA MET A 102 -8.09 12.92 -9.90
C MET A 102 -7.09 11.90 -10.42
N SER A 103 -5.82 12.06 -10.10
CA SER A 103 -4.79 11.05 -10.32
C SER A 103 -4.46 10.34 -9.01
N VAL A 104 -4.33 9.01 -9.05
CA VAL A 104 -3.89 8.17 -7.92
C VAL A 104 -2.66 7.39 -8.36
N LYS A 105 -1.55 7.55 -7.63
CA LYS A 105 -0.26 6.91 -7.91
C LYS A 105 0.22 6.17 -6.67
N ASN A 106 0.38 4.86 -6.79
CA ASN A 106 1.09 4.06 -5.80
C ASN A 106 2.57 4.04 -6.20
N ALA A 107 3.41 4.67 -5.40
CA ALA A 107 4.82 4.83 -5.70
C ALA A 107 5.69 4.16 -4.65
N PHE A 108 6.75 3.51 -5.12
CA PHE A 108 7.92 3.20 -4.30
C PHE A 108 8.85 4.40 -4.43
N ASN A 109 8.85 5.27 -3.42
CA ASN A 109 9.44 6.60 -3.50
C ASN A 109 8.82 7.42 -4.66
N ASP A 110 9.51 7.57 -5.79
CA ASP A 110 9.02 8.30 -6.98
C ASP A 110 8.55 7.39 -8.12
N LEU A 111 8.90 6.10 -8.07
CA LEU A 111 8.59 5.12 -9.10
C LEU A 111 7.20 4.55 -8.88
N GLY A 112 6.26 4.88 -9.77
CA GLY A 112 4.89 4.37 -9.70
C GLY A 112 4.11 4.73 -10.94
N ARG A 113 3.09 3.94 -11.27
CA ARG A 113 2.16 4.26 -12.36
C ARG A 113 0.99 5.04 -11.79
N ALA A 114 0.81 6.27 -12.27
CA ALA A 114 -0.37 7.07 -11.96
C ALA A 114 -1.55 6.58 -12.80
N ARG A 115 -2.72 6.46 -12.17
CA ARG A 115 -4.00 6.24 -12.84
C ARG A 115 -4.80 7.53 -12.75
N PHE A 116 -5.25 8.03 -13.90
CA PHE A 116 -6.04 9.24 -13.97
C PHE A 116 -7.53 8.91 -14.07
N PHE A 117 -8.35 9.66 -13.34
CA PHE A 117 -9.80 9.51 -13.26
C PHE A 117 -10.46 10.85 -13.56
N ILE A 118 -11.23 10.90 -14.64
CA ILE A 118 -11.99 12.10 -15.03
C ILE A 118 -13.07 12.41 -13.99
N LYS A 119 -13.13 13.67 -13.53
CA LYS A 119 -14.01 14.12 -12.44
C LYS A 119 -15.48 13.72 -12.62
N GLY A 120 -16.04 13.89 -13.82
CA GLY A 120 -17.45 13.59 -14.10
C GLY A 120 -17.88 12.12 -13.92
N ASN A 121 -16.91 11.20 -13.89
CA ASN A 121 -17.16 9.76 -13.77
C ASN A 121 -16.88 9.22 -12.36
N ILE A 122 -16.39 10.06 -11.44
CA ILE A 122 -16.09 9.69 -10.05
C ILE A 122 -17.37 9.83 -9.23
N LYS A 123 -17.86 8.71 -8.68
CA LYS A 123 -18.92 8.72 -7.68
C LYS A 123 -18.35 8.91 -6.28
N LYS A 124 -19.24 9.16 -5.32
CA LYS A 124 -18.95 9.44 -3.90
C LYS A 124 -17.89 8.50 -3.31
N MET A 125 -16.99 9.09 -2.52
CA MET A 125 -16.02 8.37 -1.69
C MET A 125 -16.73 7.70 -0.51
N GLU A 126 -16.49 6.40 -0.32
CA GLU A 126 -17.04 5.62 0.78
C GLU A 126 -15.91 5.04 1.63
N VAL A 127 -16.06 5.11 2.95
CA VAL A 127 -15.17 4.40 3.87
C VAL A 127 -15.57 2.93 3.87
N VAL A 128 -14.58 2.06 3.64
CA VAL A 128 -14.80 0.62 3.66
C VAL A 128 -15.10 0.21 5.10
N GLN A 129 -16.37 -0.07 5.40
CA GLN A 129 -16.77 -0.65 6.68
C GLN A 129 -16.31 -2.11 6.71
N ARG A 130 -15.43 -2.42 7.65
CA ARG A 130 -14.88 -3.77 7.82
C ARG A 130 -15.54 -4.46 8.98
N ASP A 131 -15.81 -5.73 8.77
CA ASP A 131 -16.36 -6.61 9.76
C ASP A 131 -15.23 -7.43 10.39
N PRO A 132 -14.90 -7.20 11.68
CA PRO A 132 -13.82 -7.90 12.36
C PRO A 132 -14.09 -9.40 12.52
N THR A 133 -15.32 -9.88 12.27
CA THR A 133 -15.61 -11.31 12.28
C THR A 133 -15.17 -12.01 10.99
N LYS A 134 -14.90 -11.26 9.92
CA LYS A 134 -14.52 -11.82 8.62
C LYS A 134 -13.00 -12.03 8.55
N PHE A 135 -12.58 -13.29 8.67
CA PHE A 135 -11.19 -13.71 8.61
C PHE A 135 -10.39 -13.10 7.45
N MET A 136 -10.93 -13.11 6.23
CA MET A 136 -10.25 -12.56 5.05
C MET A 136 -10.01 -11.04 5.16
N GLN A 137 -10.95 -10.30 5.77
CA GLN A 137 -10.78 -8.86 5.97
C GLN A 137 -9.72 -8.55 7.04
N ASN A 138 -9.60 -9.38 8.07
CA ASN A 138 -8.52 -9.27 9.06
C ASN A 138 -7.16 -9.62 8.44
N LEU A 139 -7.10 -10.66 7.61
CA LEU A 139 -5.85 -11.04 6.93
C LEU A 139 -5.31 -9.88 6.10
N ASP A 140 -6.17 -9.20 5.33
CA ASP A 140 -5.81 -8.02 4.53
C ASP A 140 -5.33 -6.81 5.36
N GLN A 141 -5.69 -6.73 6.64
CA GLN A 141 -5.20 -5.70 7.57
C GLN A 141 -3.82 -6.02 8.17
N SER A 142 -3.32 -7.24 7.97
CA SER A 142 -2.04 -7.64 8.54
C SER A 142 -0.91 -6.78 7.96
N PHE A 143 0.04 -6.38 8.82
CA PHE A 143 1.15 -5.52 8.42
C PHE A 143 2.05 -6.14 7.35
N TRP A 144 2.03 -7.47 7.22
CA TRP A 144 2.75 -8.25 6.21
C TRP A 144 2.02 -8.37 4.85
N ILE A 145 0.88 -7.72 4.65
CA ILE A 145 0.15 -7.68 3.36
C ILE A 145 0.10 -6.25 2.83
N MET A 146 0.28 -6.07 1.52
CA MET A 146 0.00 -4.79 0.82
C MET A 146 -1.48 -4.67 0.47
N GLY A 147 -2.34 -4.72 1.49
CA GLY A 147 -3.79 -4.77 1.34
C GLY A 147 -4.49 -3.82 2.32
N GLY A 148 -5.77 -4.08 2.52
CA GLY A 148 -6.53 -3.38 3.55
C GLY A 148 -6.87 -1.95 3.18
N ASP A 149 -7.41 -1.70 2.00
CA ASP A 149 -7.77 -0.37 1.55
C ASP A 149 -8.96 0.20 2.33
N SER A 150 -8.84 1.40 2.89
CA SER A 150 -9.84 1.99 3.80
C SER A 150 -10.85 2.90 3.11
N LEU A 151 -10.60 3.27 1.86
CA LEU A 151 -11.52 4.04 1.05
C LEU A 151 -11.78 3.33 -0.28
N GLN A 152 -13.02 3.42 -0.73
CA GLN A 152 -13.44 2.98 -2.05
C GLN A 152 -14.18 4.11 -2.77
N PHE A 153 -14.00 4.18 -4.09
CA PHE A 153 -14.84 5.01 -4.95
C PHE A 153 -15.21 4.22 -6.20
N THR A 154 -16.37 4.57 -6.77
CA THR A 154 -16.80 3.99 -8.04
C THR A 154 -16.41 4.93 -9.17
N TYR A 155 -15.71 4.38 -10.16
CA TYR A 155 -15.42 5.07 -11.41
C TYR A 155 -16.02 4.28 -12.57
N LEU A 156 -16.96 4.90 -13.29
CA LEU A 156 -17.79 4.23 -14.30
C LEU A 156 -18.51 3.01 -13.70
N ARG A 157 -18.05 1.79 -14.02
CA ARG A 157 -18.53 0.50 -13.48
C ARG A 157 -17.52 -0.19 -12.55
N GLY A 158 -16.31 0.34 -12.43
CA GLY A 158 -15.24 -0.25 -11.62
C GLY A 158 -15.20 0.32 -10.20
N ARG A 159 -14.85 -0.51 -9.22
CA ARG A 159 -14.52 -0.08 -7.86
C ARG A 159 -13.01 0.11 -7.74
N PHE A 160 -12.60 1.26 -7.26
CA PHE A 160 -11.21 1.60 -7.00
C PHE A 160 -11.03 1.88 -5.52
N VAL A 161 -9.84 1.58 -5.02
CA VAL A 161 -9.55 1.57 -3.60
C VAL A 161 -8.27 2.35 -3.31
N LEU A 162 -8.24 3.05 -2.18
CA LEU A 162 -7.10 3.85 -1.71
C LEU A 162 -7.04 3.89 -0.18
N GLY A 163 -5.94 4.42 0.35
CA GLY A 163 -5.79 4.65 1.79
C GLY A 163 -5.56 3.35 2.54
N LYS A 164 -4.53 2.60 2.15
CA LYS A 164 -4.17 1.31 2.77
C LYS A 164 -3.96 1.42 4.28
N GLN A 165 -4.72 0.61 5.00
CA GLN A 165 -4.68 0.40 6.45
C GLN A 165 -4.76 1.71 7.23
N LEU A 166 -5.52 2.68 6.72
CA LEU A 166 -5.88 3.86 7.51
C LEU A 166 -6.94 3.49 8.54
N ASP A 167 -6.84 4.09 9.71
CA ASP A 167 -7.88 4.02 10.73
C ASP A 167 -9.17 4.70 10.24
N ASN A 168 -10.31 4.33 10.82
CA ASN A 168 -11.62 4.82 10.39
C ASN A 168 -11.75 6.35 10.49
N LYS A 169 -11.09 6.99 11.47
CA LYS A 169 -11.15 8.44 11.68
C LYS A 169 -10.37 9.17 10.59
N SER A 170 -9.13 8.76 10.32
CA SER A 170 -8.30 9.32 9.24
C SER A 170 -8.90 9.04 7.87
N ALA A 171 -9.45 7.84 7.64
CA ALA A 171 -10.15 7.50 6.40
C ALA A 171 -11.37 8.42 6.17
N ALA A 172 -12.20 8.65 7.19
CA ALA A 172 -13.35 9.55 7.09
C ALA A 172 -12.93 11.01 6.83
N GLN A 173 -11.85 11.47 7.45
CA GLN A 173 -11.29 12.80 7.21
C GLN A 173 -10.73 12.93 5.78
N LEU A 174 -10.04 11.90 5.29
CA LEU A 174 -9.51 11.84 3.93
C LEU A 174 -10.64 11.83 2.88
N ALA A 175 -11.72 11.07 3.10
CA ALA A 175 -12.88 11.07 2.22
C ALA A 175 -13.49 12.49 2.10
N LYS A 176 -13.68 13.18 3.23
CA LYS A 176 -14.17 14.56 3.25
C LYS A 176 -13.22 15.53 2.53
N LEU A 177 -11.91 15.35 2.70
CA LEU A 177 -10.90 16.17 2.05
C LEU A 177 -10.93 16.00 0.52
N ILE A 178 -11.03 14.75 0.04
CA ILE A 178 -11.13 14.44 -1.38
C ILE A 178 -12.42 15.00 -1.97
N ASP A 179 -13.57 14.81 -1.32
CA ASP A 179 -14.84 15.37 -1.76
C ASP A 179 -14.80 16.91 -1.83
N LYS A 180 -14.13 17.57 -0.86
CA LYS A 180 -13.91 19.02 -0.89
C LYS A 180 -13.02 19.43 -2.05
N GLY A 181 -11.95 18.68 -2.33
CA GLY A 181 -11.06 18.91 -3.47
C GLY A 181 -11.79 18.81 -4.81
N LEU A 182 -12.57 17.74 -5.00
CA LEU A 182 -13.37 17.51 -6.21
C LEU A 182 -14.47 18.55 -6.44
N ARG A 183 -14.92 19.25 -5.39
CA ARG A 183 -15.89 20.36 -5.53
C ARG A 183 -15.23 21.70 -5.81
N LYS A 184 -14.02 21.92 -5.27
CA LYS A 184 -13.31 23.20 -5.36
C LYS A 184 -12.76 23.46 -6.78
N PHE A 185 -12.09 22.46 -7.34
CA PHE A 185 -11.63 22.42 -8.73
C PHE A 185 -12.62 21.58 -9.50
#